data_AF-A0A970VXJ6-F1
#
_entry.id   AF-A0A970VXJ6-F1
#
_cell.length_a   1.000
_cell.length_b   1.000
_cell.length_c   1.000
_cell.angle_alpha   90.00
_cell.angle_beta   90.00
_cell.angle_gamma   90.00
#
_symmetry.space_group_name_H-M   'P 1'
#
loop_
_entity.id
_entity.type
_entity.pdbx_description
1 polymer ?
#
loop_
_entity_poly.entity_id
_entity_poly.type
_entity_poly.pdbx_seq_one_letter_code
_entity_poly.pdbx_strand_id
1 'polypeptide(L)' 'PKIEICGMHPDRTWIRIEATVVQDDRMEARQHMLDENPGLKRMYAADDGNCEVLYLKDATATICSFTAEPRVIKF' A
#
# COMPACT_ATOMS: atom_id res chain seq x y z
N PRO A 1 8.95 2.31 9.58
CA PRO A 1 8.41 1.43 10.65
C PRO A 1 8.03 0.05 10.08
N LYS A 2 8.01 -1.04 10.86
CA LYS A 2 7.53 -2.34 10.35
C LYS A 2 6.01 -2.40 10.43
N ILE A 3 5.36 -2.88 9.36
CA ILE A 3 3.90 -2.98 9.24
C ILE A 3 3.49 -4.32 8.63
N GLU A 4 2.23 -4.68 8.82
CA GLU A 4 1.57 -5.77 8.09
C GLU A 4 0.20 -5.31 7.58
N ILE A 5 -0.12 -5.63 6.32
CA ILE A 5 -1.45 -5.45 5.72
C ILE A 5 -2.01 -6.83 5.39
N CYS A 6 -3.27 -7.08 5.77
CA CYS A 6 -3.98 -8.32 5.44
C CYS A 6 -5.33 -8.00 4.79
N GLY A 7 -5.68 -8.76 3.76
CA GLY A 7 -6.96 -8.63 3.06
C GLY A 7 -7.40 -9.94 2.41
N MET A 8 -8.70 -10.23 2.48
CA MET A 8 -9.31 -11.41 1.85
C MET A 8 -10.08 -10.99 0.59
N HIS A 9 -9.86 -11.72 -0.49
CA HIS A 9 -10.56 -11.57 -1.76
C HIS A 9 -11.87 -12.37 -1.74
N PRO A 10 -12.91 -12.01 -2.55
CA PRO A 10 -14.19 -12.73 -2.55
C PRO A 10 -14.11 -14.22 -2.86
N ASP A 11 -13.06 -14.69 -3.54
CA ASP A 11 -12.80 -16.11 -3.81
C ASP A 11 -12.17 -16.86 -2.63
N ARG A 12 -12.08 -16.22 -1.45
CA ARG A 12 -11.51 -16.75 -0.20
C ARG A 12 -10.01 -16.96 -0.22
N THR A 13 -9.30 -16.46 -1.24
CA THR A 13 -7.86 -16.25 -1.11
C THR A 13 -7.59 -15.01 -0.26
N TRP A 14 -6.45 -14.96 0.43
CA TRP A 14 -6.06 -13.77 1.17
C TRP A 14 -4.58 -13.47 0.99
N ILE A 15 -4.22 -12.20 1.19
CA ILE A 15 -2.84 -11.74 1.11
C ILE A 15 -2.42 -11.19 2.47
N ARG A 16 -1.20 -11.49 2.88
CA ARG A 16 -0.48 -10.82 3.97
C ARG A 16 0.77 -10.16 3.38
N ILE A 17 0.95 -8.87 3.65
CA ILE A 17 2.09 -8.09 3.18
C ILE A 17 2.82 -7.57 4.40
N GLU A 18 4.04 -8.06 4.62
CA GLU A 18 4.95 -7.59 5.64
C GLU A 18 5.98 -6.66 4.99
N ALA A 19 6.15 -5.45 5.53
CA ALA A 19 7.06 -4.47 4.94
C ALA A 19 7.58 -3.44 5.95
N THR A 20 8.58 -2.69 5.53
CA THR A 20 8.96 -1.43 6.16
C THR A 20 8.25 -0.29 5.44
N VAL A 21 7.39 0.44 6.15
CA VAL A 21 6.80 1.69 5.62
C VAL A 21 7.80 2.83 5.73
N VAL A 22 7.89 3.63 4.66
CA VAL A 22 8.72 4.82 4.54
C VAL A 22 7.87 5.96 3.99
N GLN A 23 7.99 7.14 4.59
CA GLN A 23 7.33 8.36 4.13
C GLN A 23 8.03 8.88 2.87
N ASP A 24 7.25 9.31 1.87
CA ASP A 24 7.74 9.95 0.67
C ASP A 24 7.36 11.44 0.67
N ASP A 25 8.29 12.28 1.12
CA ASP A 25 8.08 13.71 1.29
C ASP A 25 8.05 14.51 -0.02
N ARG A 26 8.29 13.85 -1.15
CA ARG A 26 8.36 14.50 -2.46
C ARG A 26 6.98 15.02 -2.87
N MET A 27 6.92 16.26 -3.32
CA MET A 27 5.68 16.86 -3.80
C MET A 27 5.14 16.10 -5.01
N GLU A 28 6.01 15.64 -5.91
CA GLU A 28 5.59 14.86 -7.08
C GLU A 28 4.93 13.52 -6.72
N ALA A 29 5.32 12.89 -5.61
CA ALA A 29 4.71 11.65 -5.13
C ALA A 29 3.29 11.89 -4.62
N ARG A 30 3.09 12.98 -3.87
CA ARG A 30 1.76 13.43 -3.43
C ARG A 30 0.87 13.82 -4.60
N GLN A 31 1.41 14.58 -5.55
CA GLN A 31 0.67 14.97 -6.75
C GLN A 31 0.24 13.75 -7.56
N HIS A 32 1.13 12.79 -7.79
CA HIS A 32 0.82 11.54 -8.47
C HIS A 32 -0.28 10.74 -7.75
N MET A 33 -0.23 10.63 -6.42
CA MET A 33 -1.27 9.94 -5.65
C MET A 33 -2.65 10.60 -5.83
N LEU A 34 -2.70 11.94 -5.84
CA LEU A 34 -3.93 12.69 -6.03
C LEU A 34 -4.46 12.57 -7.47
N ASP A 35 -3.58 12.56 -8.47
CA ASP A 35 -3.95 12.39 -9.87
C ASP A 35 -4.55 10.99 -10.14
N GLU A 36 -3.97 9.94 -9.56
CA GLU A 36 -4.49 8.57 -9.66
C GLU A 36 -5.75 8.34 -8.80
N ASN A 37 -5.95 9.15 -7.74
CA ASN A 37 -7.10 9.05 -6.85
C ASN A 37 -7.86 10.38 -6.73
N PRO A 38 -8.55 10.85 -7.79
CA PRO A 38 -9.16 12.19 -7.84
C PRO A 38 -10.16 12.48 -6.72
N GLY A 39 -10.75 11.44 -6.11
CA GLY A 39 -11.64 11.59 -4.96
C GLY A 39 -10.98 12.22 -3.73
N LEU A 40 -9.67 12.04 -3.56
CA LEU A 40 -8.89 12.61 -2.45
C LEU A 40 -8.73 14.13 -2.58
N LYS A 41 -8.77 14.68 -3.80
CA LYS A 41 -8.61 16.12 -4.08
C LYS A 41 -9.68 17.01 -3.42
N ARG A 42 -10.76 16.42 -2.90
CA ARG A 42 -11.77 17.14 -2.11
C ARG A 42 -11.31 17.50 -0.71
N MET A 43 -10.30 16.81 -0.19
CA MET A 43 -9.81 16.95 1.19
C MET A 43 -8.32 17.31 1.24
N TYR A 44 -7.56 16.97 0.18
CA TYR A 44 -6.12 17.09 0.14
C TYR A 44 -5.62 17.83 -1.11
N ALA A 45 -4.47 18.49 -0.98
CA ALA A 45 -3.63 19.04 -2.04
C ALA A 45 -2.17 18.61 -1.81
N ALA A 46 -1.33 18.67 -2.84
CA ALA A 46 0.05 18.20 -2.73
C ALA A 46 0.92 19.05 -1.78
N ASP A 47 0.49 20.29 -1.49
CA ASP A 47 1.19 21.30 -0.70
C ASP A 47 0.41 21.77 0.54
N ASP A 48 -0.67 21.07 0.93
CA ASP A 48 -1.54 21.45 2.05
C ASP A 48 -0.93 21.23 3.44
N GLY A 49 0.23 20.57 3.52
CA GLY A 49 0.93 20.25 4.76
C GLY A 49 0.30 19.13 5.60
N ASN A 50 -0.74 18.44 5.11
CA ASN A 50 -1.36 17.30 5.80
C ASN A 50 -1.53 16.05 4.92
N CYS A 51 -1.32 16.16 3.60
CA CYS A 51 -1.28 15.05 2.68
C CYS A 51 0.03 14.28 2.86
N GLU A 52 -0.08 13.01 3.25
CA GLU A 52 1.05 12.11 3.49
C GLU A 52 0.96 10.91 2.54
N VAL A 53 2.06 10.65 1.83
CA VAL A 53 2.20 9.46 0.98
C VAL A 53 3.31 8.60 1.53
N LEU A 54 3.02 7.31 1.68
CA LEU A 54 3.99 6.34 2.16
C LEU A 54 4.14 5.22 1.15
N TYR A 55 5.34 4.64 1.08
CA TYR A 55 5.63 3.47 0.27
C TYR A 55 6.16 2.31 1.11
N LEU A 56 6.02 1.10 0.58
CA LEU A 56 6.49 -0.12 1.20
C LEU A 56 7.88 -0.47 0.65
N LYS A 57 8.81 -0.72 1.56
CA LYS A 57 10.18 -1.18 1.28
C LYS A 57 10.40 -2.55 1.91
N ASP A 58 11.25 -3.36 1.30
CA ASP A 58 11.65 -4.69 1.78
C ASP A 58 10.42 -5.59 2.00
N ALA A 59 9.49 -5.56 1.03
CA ALA A 59 8.18 -6.15 1.19
C ALA A 59 8.18 -7.64 0.84
N THR A 60 7.54 -8.45 1.69
CA THR A 60 7.20 -9.83 1.39
C THR A 60 5.68 -9.99 1.38
N ALA A 61 5.15 -10.42 0.25
CA ALA A 61 3.74 -10.72 0.07
C ALA A 61 3.53 -12.23 0.05
N THR A 62 2.66 -12.74 0.92
CA THR A 62 2.23 -14.14 0.93
C THR A 62 0.76 -14.21 0.58
N ILE A 63 0.44 -14.90 -0.52
CA ILE A 63 -0.93 -15.17 -0.95
C ILE A 63 -1.28 -16.59 -0.51
N CYS A 64 -2.37 -16.73 0.22
CA CYS A 64 -2.83 -17.97 0.81
C CYS A 64 -4.21 -18.36 0.30
N SER A 65 -4.51 -19.65 0.40
CA SER A 65 -5.81 -20.27 0.10
C SER A 65 -6.09 -21.37 1.11
N PHE A 66 -7.36 -21.72 1.30
CA PHE A 66 -7.74 -22.89 2.09
C PHE A 66 -7.39 -24.21 1.40
N THR A 67 -7.19 -24.21 0.08
CA THR A 67 -7.09 -25.44 -0.74
C THR A 67 -5.80 -25.54 -1.55
N ALA A 68 -4.92 -24.53 -1.50
CA ALA A 68 -3.69 -24.51 -2.27
C ALA A 68 -2.53 -24.01 -1.40
N GLU A 69 -1.31 -24.40 -1.77
CA GLU A 69 -0.11 -23.96 -1.09
C GLU A 69 0.09 -22.44 -1.20
N PRO A 70 0.65 -21.78 -0.18
CA PRO A 70 0.92 -20.35 -0.22
C PRO A 70 1.92 -19.96 -1.30
N ARG A 71 1.68 -18.82 -1.96
CA ARG A 71 2.62 -18.22 -2.92
C ARG A 71 3.30 -17.01 -2.29
N VAL A 72 4.63 -17.04 -2.23
CA VAL A 72 5.46 -15.96 -1.67
C VAL A 72 6.08 -15.14 -2.79
N ILE A 73 6.01 -13.82 -2.67
CA ILE A 73 6.59 -12.83 -3.60
C ILE A 73 7.42 -11.84 -2.78
N LYS A 74 8.64 -11.53 -3.24
CA LYS A 74 9.56 -10.58 -2.59
C LYS A 74 9.86 -9.41 -3.52
N PHE A 75 9.94 -8.20 -2.96
CA PHE A 75 10.19 -6.94 -3.66
C PHE A 75 11.42 -6.24 -3.10
#